data_AF-A0A7R9C347-F1
#
_entry.id   AF-A0A7R9C347-F1
#
_cell.length_a   1.000
_cell.length_b   1.000
_cell.length_c   1.000
_cell.angle_alpha   90.00
_cell.angle_beta   90.00
_cell.angle_gamma   90.00
#
_symmetry.space_group_name_H-M   'P 1'
#
loop_
_entity.id
_entity.type
_entity.pdbx_description
1 polymer ?
#
loop_
_entity_poly.entity_id
_entity_poly.type
_entity_poly.pdbx_seq_one_letter_code
_entity_poly.pdbx_strand_id
1 'polypeptide(L)'
;MGFGIEPIIAISVICGLIVLLFPLLVRKGPNRGTYQVALVISGFCIGLLWATTYMHQMNPLFGPILHNTTILLMQKEWAGMYPNGIQEAGHEAVAAATH
;
A
#
# COMPACT_ATOMS: atom_id res chain seq x y z
N MET A 1 -1.52 -5.21 9.20
CA MET A 1 -0.33 -4.44 8.73
C MET A 1 0.02 -3.49 9.84
N GLY A 2 1.19 -3.62 10.47
CA GLY A 2 1.59 -2.71 11.55
C GLY A 2 1.47 -1.27 11.07
N PHE A 3 1.01 -0.38 11.95
CA PHE A 3 1.00 1.06 11.74
C PHE A 3 2.44 1.53 11.53
N GLY A 4 2.88 1.45 10.28
CA GLY A 4 4.23 1.77 9.88
C GLY A 4 4.22 3.12 9.20
N ILE A 5 4.73 4.14 9.89
CA ILE A 5 4.93 5.46 9.27
C ILE A 5 6.08 5.38 8.24
N GLU A 6 6.89 4.31 8.27
CA GLU A 6 8.04 4.11 7.39
C GLU A 6 7.68 4.15 5.88
N PRO A 7 6.70 3.37 5.37
CA PRO A 7 6.27 3.48 3.98
C PRO A 7 5.69 4.86 3.65
N ILE A 8 5.04 5.53 4.62
CA ILE A 8 4.50 6.86 4.40
C ILE A 8 5.62 7.86 4.07
N ILE A 9 6.64 7.89 4.91
CA ILE A 9 7.76 8.83 4.77
C ILE A 9 8.56 8.49 3.51
N ALA A 10 8.87 7.21 3.29
CA ALA A 10 9.70 6.77 2.16
C ALA A 10 9.10 7.20 0.82
N ILE A 11 7.83 6.88 0.58
CA ILE A 11 7.20 7.18 -0.71
C ILE A 11 6.86 8.67 -0.84
N SER A 12 6.48 9.36 0.24
CA SER A 12 6.27 10.81 0.20
C SER A 12 7.53 11.58 -0.19
N VAL A 13 8.69 11.19 0.35
CA VAL A 13 9.97 11.82 0.00
C VAL A 13 10.33 11.54 -1.45
N ILE A 14 10.18 10.29 -1.93
CA ILE A 14 10.48 9.93 -3.32
C ILE A 14 9.57 10.70 -4.29
N CYS A 15 8.26 10.73 -4.04
CA CYS A 15 7.31 11.47 -4.85
C CYS A 15 7.61 12.98 -4.85
N GLY A 16 7.89 13.56 -3.69
CA GLY A 16 8.25 14.98 -3.56
C GLY A 16 9.52 15.32 -4.33
N LEU A 17 10.56 14.49 -4.24
CA LEU A 17 11.79 14.65 -5.01
C LEU A 17 11.55 14.56 -6.52
N ILE A 18 10.72 13.62 -6.97
CA ILE A 18 10.37 13.49 -8.39
C ILE A 18 9.64 14.75 -8.87
N VAL A 19 8.63 15.22 -8.14
CA VAL A 19 7.87 16.43 -8.49
C VAL A 19 8.77 17.67 -8.52
N LEU A 20 9.79 17.75 -7.66
CA LEU A 20 10.70 18.89 -7.61
C LEU A 20 11.80 18.82 -8.68
N LEU A 21 12.43 17.66 -8.87
CA LEU A 21 13.62 17.52 -9.73
C LEU A 21 13.25 17.45 -11.22
N PHE A 22 12.20 16.70 -11.59
CA PHE A 22 11.86 16.49 -13.00
C PHE A 22 11.52 17.78 -13.76
N PRO A 23 10.74 18.73 -13.20
CA PRO A 23 10.47 20.01 -13.87
C PRO A 23 11.71 20.89 -14.10
N LEU A 24 12.75 20.72 -13.27
CA LEU A 24 14.02 21.45 -13.42
C LEU A 24 14.88 20.88 -14.56
N LEU A 25 14.79 19.56 -14.78
CA LEU A 25 15.53 18.84 -15.83
C LEU A 25 14.90 18.98 -17.23
N VAL A 26 13.75 19.65 -17.37
CA VAL A 26 13.10 19.86 -18.67
C VAL A 26 13.99 20.69 -19.60
N ARG A 27 14.33 20.10 -20.75
CA ARG A 27 15.13 20.71 -21.83
C ARG A 27 14.50 22.03 -22.31
N LYS A 28 15.35 23.01 -22.63
CA LYS A 28 14.91 24.31 -23.13
C LYS A 28 14.27 24.14 -24.52
N GLY A 29 13.03 24.60 -24.66
CA GLY A 29 12.27 24.56 -25.91
C GLY A 29 11.04 25.46 -25.83
N PRO A 30 10.37 25.73 -26.97
CA PRO A 30 9.24 26.67 -27.04
C PRO A 30 8.07 26.27 -26.11
N ASN A 31 7.87 24.97 -25.87
CA ASN A 31 6.79 24.44 -25.04
C ASN A 31 7.24 24.06 -23.61
N ARG A 32 8.36 24.61 -23.12
CA ARG A 32 8.94 24.24 -21.81
C ARG A 32 7.94 24.36 -20.67
N GLY A 33 7.19 25.47 -20.61
CA GLY A 33 6.21 25.72 -19.55
C GLY A 33 5.13 24.66 -19.49
N THR A 34 4.61 24.22 -20.64
CA THR A 34 3.57 23.18 -20.72
C THR A 34 4.07 21.85 -20.14
N TYR A 35 5.27 21.42 -20.51
CA TYR A 35 5.85 20.18 -19.96
C TYR A 35 6.10 20.28 -18.45
N GLN A 36 6.55 21.44 -17.96
CA GLN A 36 6.76 21.66 -16.52
C GLN A 36 5.45 21.55 -15.74
N VAL A 37 4.40 22.23 -16.19
CA VAL A 37 3.09 22.18 -15.53
C VAL A 37 2.49 20.76 -15.61
N ALA A 38 2.60 20.10 -16.76
CA ALA A 38 2.12 18.72 -16.92
C ALA A 38 2.83 17.73 -15.98
N LEU A 39 4.13 17.89 -15.76
CA LEU A 39 4.90 17.06 -14.82
C LEU A 39 4.52 17.35 -13.35
N VAL A 40 4.38 18.63 -12.98
CA VAL A 40 4.00 19.03 -11.62
C VAL A 40 2.61 18.52 -11.27
N ILE A 41 1.61 18.73 -12.14
CA ILE A 41 0.23 18.31 -11.85
C ILE A 41 0.09 16.79 -11.79
N SER A 42 0.77 16.07 -12.70
CA SER A 42 0.74 14.60 -12.70
C SER A 42 1.40 14.04 -11.45
N GLY A 43 2.56 14.57 -11.06
CA GLY A 43 3.26 14.17 -9.84
C GLY A 43 2.44 14.46 -8.58
N PHE A 44 1.76 15.60 -8.52
CA PHE A 44 0.86 15.95 -7.43
C PHE A 44 -0.33 15.00 -7.32
N CYS A 45 -1.01 14.71 -8.43
CA CYS A 45 -2.13 13.76 -8.47
C CYS A 45 -1.70 12.34 -8.05
N ILE A 46 -0.52 11.89 -8.49
CA ILE A 46 0.04 10.59 -8.10
C ILE A 46 0.35 10.55 -6.61
N GLY A 47 0.94 11.62 -6.05
CA GLY A 47 1.20 11.73 -4.62
C GLY A 47 -0.09 11.65 -3.78
N LEU A 48 -1.14 12.35 -4.21
CA LEU A 48 -2.46 12.28 -3.56
C LEU A 48 -3.09 10.89 -3.67
N LEU A 49 -3.02 10.25 -4.84
CA LEU A 49 -3.55 8.91 -5.06
C LEU A 49 -2.87 7.89 -4.13
N TRP A 50 -1.53 7.95 -4.04
CA TRP A 50 -0.78 7.07 -3.16
C TRP A 50 -1.16 7.28 -1.68
N ALA A 51 -1.17 8.53 -1.20
CA ALA A 51 -1.48 8.81 0.20
C ALA A 51 -2.91 8.37 0.57
N THR A 52 -3.86 8.63 -0.32
CA THR A 52 -5.27 8.28 -0.10
C THR A 52 -5.49 6.79 -0.06
N THR A 53 -4.93 6.04 -1.02
CA THR A 53 -5.06 4.58 -1.07
C THR A 53 -4.35 3.89 0.09
N TYR A 54 -3.22 4.44 0.54
CA TYR A 54 -2.51 3.95 1.72
C TYR A 54 -3.31 4.17 3.01
N MET A 55 -3.83 5.40 3.23
CA MET A 55 -4.64 5.70 4.42
C MET A 55 -5.92 4.87 4.49
N HIS A 56 -6.55 4.58 3.35
CA HIS A 56 -7.75 3.76 3.30
C HIS A 56 -7.52 2.33 3.85
N GLN A 57 -6.30 1.82 3.77
CA GLN A 57 -5.95 0.46 4.23
C GLN A 57 -5.45 0.42 5.67
N MET A 58 -5.22 1.56 6.34
CA MET A 58 -4.68 1.59 7.70
C MET A 58 -5.68 1.26 8.81
N ASN A 59 -6.98 1.42 8.54
CA ASN A 59 -8.03 0.97 9.45
C ASN A 59 -9.16 0.29 8.65
N PRO A 60 -8.92 -0.92 8.12
CA PRO A 60 -9.87 -1.58 7.24
C PRO A 60 -11.09 -2.06 8.03
N LEU A 61 -12.27 -1.59 7.65
CA LEU A 61 -13.54 -2.02 8.27
C LEU A 61 -14.06 -3.34 7.70
N PHE A 62 -13.55 -3.75 6.53
CA PHE A 62 -13.97 -4.97 5.85
C PHE A 62 -12.75 -5.78 5.44
N GLY A 63 -12.81 -7.09 5.73
CA GLY A 63 -11.88 -8.08 5.22
C GLY A 63 -12.39 -8.73 3.93
N PRO A 64 -11.50 -9.38 3.15
CA PRO A 64 -11.92 -10.14 1.98
C PRO A 64 -12.67 -11.41 2.40
N ILE A 65 -13.77 -11.74 1.72
CA ILE A 65 -14.58 -12.95 1.96
C ILE A 65 -14.05 -14.07 1.07
N LEU A 66 -13.54 -15.14 1.68
CA LEU A 66 -12.93 -16.25 0.95
C LEU A 66 -13.68 -17.56 1.18
N HIS A 67 -13.68 -18.40 0.14
CA HIS A 67 -14.19 -19.76 0.23
C HIS A 67 -13.17 -20.67 0.94
N ASN A 68 -13.65 -21.68 1.66
CA ASN A 68 -12.81 -22.56 2.48
C ASN A 68 -11.67 -23.22 1.69
N THR A 69 -11.92 -23.61 0.44
CA THR A 69 -10.88 -24.17 -0.45
C THR A 69 -9.75 -23.18 -0.71
N THR A 70 -10.07 -21.89 -0.89
CA THR A 70 -9.08 -20.83 -1.11
C THR A 70 -8.27 -20.56 0.15
N ILE A 71 -8.89 -20.60 1.34
CA ILE A 71 -8.19 -20.43 2.62
C ILE A 71 -7.17 -21.56 2.83
N LEU A 72 -7.55 -22.81 2.59
CA LEU A 72 -6.65 -23.97 2.72
C LEU A 72 -5.48 -23.90 1.73
N LEU A 73 -5.72 -23.43 0.51
CA LEU A 73 -4.66 -23.22 -0.48
C LEU A 73 -3.72 -22.09 -0.06
N MET A 74 -4.23 -20.95 0.39
CA MET A 74 -3.41 -19.85 0.89
C MET A 74 -2.58 -20.26 2.10
N GLN A 75 -3.16 -21.06 3.00
CA GLN A 75 -2.43 -21.65 4.12
C GLN A 75 -1.30 -22.54 3.64
N LYS A 76 -1.54 -23.42 2.66
CA LYS A 76 -0.50 -24.30 2.11
C LYS A 76 0.63 -23.51 1.44
N GLU A 77 0.30 -22.54 0.60
CA GLU A 77 1.28 -21.80 -0.21
C GLU A 77 2.07 -20.78 0.62
N TRP A 78 1.46 -20.20 1.66
CA TRP A 78 2.07 -19.18 2.50
C TRP A 78 2.48 -19.69 3.91
N ALA A 79 2.34 -20.99 4.20
CA ALA A 79 2.70 -21.63 5.49
C ALA A 79 4.15 -21.38 5.93
N GLY A 80 5.09 -21.26 4.99
CA GLY A 80 6.49 -20.99 5.29
C GLY A 80 6.74 -19.61 5.93
N MET A 81 5.75 -18.71 5.89
CA MET A 81 5.89 -17.34 6.38
C MET A 81 5.56 -17.18 7.89
N TYR A 82 4.87 -18.15 8.52
CA TYR A 82 4.44 -18.03 9.92
C TYR A 82 4.39 -19.37 10.67
N PRO A 83 5.53 -19.89 11.15
CA PRO A 83 5.63 -21.25 11.71
C PRO A 83 4.88 -21.48 13.03
N ASN A 84 4.50 -20.44 13.78
CA ASN A 84 3.91 -20.56 15.12
C ASN A 84 2.44 -20.08 15.25
N GLY A 85 1.90 -19.33 14.28
CA GLY A 85 0.54 -18.76 14.38
C GLY A 85 -0.60 -19.73 14.04
N ILE A 86 -0.24 -20.94 13.61
CA ILE A 86 -1.16 -22.04 13.27
C ILE A 86 -1.80 -22.69 14.51
N GLN A 87 -1.12 -22.68 15.66
CA GLN A 87 -1.65 -23.27 16.90
C GLN A 87 -2.65 -22.33 17.58
N GLU A 88 -2.37 -21.02 17.59
CA GLU A 88 -3.19 -20.02 18.30
C GLU A 88 -4.53 -19.77 17.58
N ALA A 89 -4.53 -19.60 16.25
CA ALA A 89 -5.75 -19.38 15.48
C ALA A 89 -6.73 -20.56 15.54
N GLY A 90 -6.20 -21.80 15.65
CA GLY A 90 -7.02 -23.00 15.87
C GLY A 90 -7.65 -23.04 17.26
N HIS A 91 -6.91 -22.62 18.30
CA HIS A 91 -7.42 -22.59 19.68
C HIS A 91 -8.46 -21.48 19.88
N GLU A 92 -8.28 -20.30 19.27
CA GLU A 92 -9.24 -19.19 19.35
C GLU A 92 -10.55 -19.47 18.60
N ALA A 93 -10.46 -20.12 17.44
CA ALA A 93 -11.64 -20.55 16.68
C ALA A 93 -12.49 -21.57 17.44
N VAL A 94 -11.87 -22.45 18.22
CA VAL A 94 -12.57 -23.40 19.10
C VAL A 94 -13.17 -22.68 20.31
N ALA A 95 -12.45 -21.74 20.93
CA ALA A 95 -12.96 -20.95 22.06
C ALA A 95 -14.19 -20.10 21.69
N ALA A 96 -14.19 -19.48 20.50
CA ALA A 96 -15.32 -18.70 20.00
C ALA A 96 -16.57 -19.54 19.66
N ALA A 97 -16.42 -20.84 19.40
CA ALA A 97 -17.52 -21.76 19.13
C ALA A 97 -18.15 -22.36 20.41
N THR A 98 -17.63 -22.03 21.60
CA THR A 98 -18.09 -22.59 22.89
C THR A 98 -18.93 -21.62 23.72
N HIS A 99 -19.33 -20.47 23.15
CA HIS A 99 -20.20 -19.46 23.80
C HIS A 99 -21.37 -19.06 22.91
#